data_AF-A0AAE3J6T1-F1
#
_entry.id   AF-A0AAE3J6T1-F1
#
_cell.length_a   1.000
_cell.length_b   1.000
_cell.length_c   1.000
_cell.angle_alpha   90.00
_cell.angle_beta   90.00
_cell.angle_gamma   90.00
#
_symmetry.space_group_name_H-M   'P 1'
#
loop_
_entity.id
_entity.type
_entity.pdbx_description
1 polymer ?
#
loop_
_entity_poly.entity_id
_entity_poly.type
_entity_poly.pdbx_seq_one_letter_code
_entity_poly.pdbx_strand_id
1 'polypeptide(L)' 'MHDGLSGYEKAQNENFDVILSDVMLPGLDGFQLVRKLREKKIATPVLFMTARVELPREICRFLLP' A
#
# COMPACT_ATOMS: atom_id res chain seq x y z
N MET A 1 -12.56 -5.23 -5.77
CA MET A 1 -11.26 -4.71 -6.25
C MET A 1 -10.20 -5.65 -5.72
N HIS A 2 -9.69 -6.58 -6.55
CA HIS A 2 -9.00 -7.77 -6.04
C HIS A 2 -7.50 -7.81 -6.38
N ASP A 3 -6.96 -6.82 -7.09
CA ASP A 3 -5.54 -6.75 -7.47
C ASP A 3 -4.99 -5.33 -7.43
N GLY A 4 -3.67 -5.19 -7.35
CA GLY A 4 -3.03 -3.89 -7.22
C GLY A 4 -3.07 -3.05 -8.49
N LEU A 5 -3.25 -3.65 -9.68
CA LEU A 5 -3.30 -2.90 -10.93
C LEU A 5 -4.59 -2.10 -11.06
N SER A 6 -5.74 -2.74 -10.80
CA SER A 6 -7.02 -2.02 -10.73
C SER A 6 -6.98 -0.93 -9.66
N GLY A 7 -6.34 -1.22 -8.51
CA GLY A 7 -6.10 -0.26 -7.42
C GLY A 7 -5.43 1.03 -7.91
N TYR A 8 -4.35 0.84 -8.67
CA TYR A 8 -3.59 1.92 -9.27
C TYR A 8 -4.43 2.72 -10.29
N GLU A 9 -5.17 2.05 -11.19
CA GLU A 9 -6.01 2.74 -12.20
C GLU A 9 -7.06 3.65 -11.56
N LYS A 10 -7.74 3.22 -10.49
CA LYS A 10 -8.70 4.10 -9.81
C LYS A 10 -8.01 5.26 -9.11
N ALA A 11 -6.90 5.00 -8.42
CA ALA A 11 -6.15 6.05 -7.73
C ALA A 11 -5.62 7.14 -8.68
N GLN A 12 -5.56 6.87 -9.98
CA GLN A 12 -5.24 7.87 -11.00
C GLN A 12 -6.45 8.68 -11.49
N ASN A 13 -7.65 8.09 -11.49
CA ASN A 13 -8.83 8.67 -12.13
C ASN A 13 -9.84 9.25 -11.13
N GLU A 14 -9.71 8.90 -9.86
CA GLU A 14 -10.60 9.32 -8.78
C GLU A 14 -9.82 10.05 -7.68
N ASN A 15 -10.48 11.00 -7.01
CA ASN A 15 -9.88 11.75 -5.90
C ASN A 15 -10.20 11.05 -4.57
N PHE A 16 -9.20 10.37 -4.01
CA PHE A 16 -9.28 9.80 -2.67
C PHE A 16 -8.55 10.68 -1.66
N ASP A 17 -9.13 10.85 -0.48
CA ASP A 17 -8.48 11.49 0.66
C ASP A 17 -7.42 10.59 1.31
N VAL A 18 -7.62 9.27 1.23
CA VAL A 18 -6.69 8.26 1.75
C VAL A 18 -6.85 6.95 0.98
N ILE A 19 -5.74 6.23 0.79
CA ILE A 19 -5.72 4.87 0.23
C ILE A 19 -5.37 3.89 1.34
N LEU A 20 -6.20 2.85 1.49
CA LEU A 20 -5.93 1.72 2.36
C LEU A 20 -5.46 0.56 1.50
N SER A 21 -4.22 0.09 1.70
CA SER A 21 -3.61 -0.94 0.87
C SER A 21 -3.02 -2.06 1.72
N ASP A 22 -3.18 -3.31 1.29
CA ASP A 22 -2.28 -4.36 1.77
C ASP A 22 -0.87 -4.11 1.19
N VAL A 23 0.15 -4.61 1.87
CA VAL A 23 1.49 -4.71 1.31
C VAL A 23 1.49 -5.79 0.23
N MET A 24 0.94 -6.97 0.55
CA MET A 24 0.94 -8.12 -0.34
C MET A 24 -0.29 -8.13 -1.24
N LEU A 25 -0.26 -7.31 -2.29
CA LEU A 25 -1.29 -7.30 -3.32
C LEU A 25 -0.92 -8.23 -4.49
N PRO A 26 -1.87 -9.03 -5.02
CA PRO A 26 -1.61 -9.81 -6.22
C PRO A 26 -1.40 -8.90 -7.44
N GLY A 27 -0.44 -9.26 -8.28
CA GLY A 27 -0.07 -8.55 -9.51
C GLY A 27 0.87 -7.37 -9.29
N LEU A 28 0.48 -6.40 -8.46
CA LEU A 28 1.29 -5.21 -8.16
C LEU A 28 1.40 -5.03 -6.65
N ASP A 29 2.61 -5.21 -6.13
CA ASP A 29 2.94 -5.03 -4.71
C ASP A 29 2.56 -3.61 -4.21
N GLY A 30 2.13 -3.51 -2.95
CA GLY A 30 1.65 -2.26 -2.36
C GLY A 30 2.70 -1.14 -2.37
N PHE A 31 3.99 -1.46 -2.21
CA PHE A 31 5.05 -0.45 -2.32
C PHE A 31 5.26 0.01 -3.76
N GLN A 32 5.19 -0.93 -4.71
CA GLN A 32 5.28 -0.60 -6.14
C GLN A 32 4.09 0.27 -6.59
N LEU A 33 2.89 0.02 -6.09
CA LEU A 33 1.71 0.87 -6.29
C LEU A 33 1.99 2.30 -5.82
N VAL A 34 2.45 2.48 -4.58
CA VAL A 34 2.78 3.82 -4.05
C VAL A 34 3.85 4.50 -4.90
N ARG A 35 4.91 3.79 -5.28
CA ARG A 35 5.97 4.35 -6.12
C ARG A 35 5.43 4.88 -7.44
N LYS A 36 4.60 4.11 -8.13
CA LYS A 36 3.96 4.54 -9.39
C LYS A 36 3.05 5.75 -9.20
N LEU A 37 2.29 5.81 -8.09
CA LEU A 37 1.47 6.98 -7.77
C LEU A 37 2.32 8.23 -7.56
N ARG A 38 3.46 8.12 -6.88
CA ARG A 38 4.38 9.25 -6.68
C ARG A 38 5.07 9.70 -7.97
N GLU A 39 5.42 8.77 -8.87
CA GLU A 39 5.91 9.09 -10.22
C GLU A 39 4.88 9.89 -11.02
N LYS A 40 3.58 9.66 -10.80
CA LYS A 40 2.47 10.44 -11.37
C LYS A 40 2.12 11.71 -10.58
N LYS A 41 2.90 12.06 -9.56
CA LYS A 41 2.65 13.21 -8.66
C LYS A 41 1.33 13.13 -7.89
N ILE A 42 0.76 11.93 -7.74
CA ILE A 42 -0.40 11.69 -6.90
C ILE A 42 0.08 11.60 -5.47
N ALA A 43 -0.31 12.57 -4.63
CA ALA A 43 0.18 12.72 -3.26
C ALA A 43 -0.73 12.08 -2.20
N THR A 44 -1.80 11.40 -2.62
CA THR A 44 -2.76 10.77 -1.70
C THR A 44 -2.04 9.94 -0.63
N PRO A 45 -2.30 10.19 0.66
CA PRO A 45 -1.76 9.42 1.77
C PRO A 45 -2.13 7.94 1.63
N VAL A 46 -1.18 7.04 1.92
CA VAL A 46 -1.40 5.60 1.87
C VAL A 46 -1.13 5.00 3.23
N LEU A 47 -2.15 4.32 3.79
CA LEU A 47 -2.05 3.54 5.01
C LEU A 47 -1.96 2.06 4.63
N PHE A 48 -0.84 1.44 5.00
CA PHE A 48 -0.67 0.01 4.80
C PHE A 48 -1.35 -0.77 5.93
N MET A 49 -2.23 -1.70 5.58
CA MET A 49 -2.74 -2.70 6.52
C MET A 49 -2.13 -4.04 6.15
N THR A 50 -1.23 -4.56 7.00
CA THR A 50 -0.72 -5.92 6.84
C THR A 50 -1.10 -6.76 8.05
N ALA A 51 -1.66 -7.94 7.80
CA ALA A 51 -1.89 -8.96 8.82
C ALA A 51 -0.64 -9.84 9.08
N ARG A 52 0.43 -9.65 8.29
CA ARG A 52 1.70 -10.35 8.46
C ARG A 52 2.87 -9.41 8.23
N VAL A 53 3.50 -9.04 9.33
CA VAL A 53 4.82 -8.41 9.30
C VAL A 53 5.86 -9.51 9.52
N GLU A 54 6.55 -9.93 8.47
CA GLU A 54 7.91 -10.47 8.63
C GLU A 54 8.84 -9.26 8.89
N LEU A 55 8.69 -8.66 10.07
CA LEU A 55 9.73 -7.75 10.56
C LEU A 55 10.90 -8.60 11.07
N PRO A 56 12.13 -8.08 10.99
CA PRO A 56 13.21 -8.59 11.81
C PRO A 56 12.72 -8.72 13.26
N ARG A 57 12.99 -9.88 13.90
CA ARG A 57 12.45 -10.20 15.24
C ARG A 57 12.66 -9.10 16.28
N GLU A 58 13.72 -8.32 16.11
CA GLU A 58 14.08 -7.18 16.95
C GLU A 58 13.00 -6.08 16.97
N ILE A 59 12.37 -5.83 15.82
CA ILE A 59 11.33 -4.80 15.67
C ILE A 59 9.96 -5.35 16.11
N CYS A 60 9.68 -6.63 15.86
CA CYS A 60 8.46 -7.29 16.35
C CYS A 60 8.30 -7.17 17.88
N ARG A 61 9.40 -7.22 18.64
CA ARG A 61 9.38 -7.13 20.12
C ARG A 61 8.98 -5.75 20.65
N PHE A 62 9.11 -4.70 19.85
CA PHE A 62 8.71 -3.34 20.24
C PHE A 62 7.24 -3.03 19.94
N LEU A 63 6.58 -3.83 19.11
CA LEU A 63 5.25 -3.52 18.56
C LEU A 63 4.15 -4.48 19.03
N LEU A 64 4.51 -5.57 19.73
CA LEU A 64 3.57 -6.48 20.37
C LEU A 64 3.80 -6.38 21.89
N PRO A 65 2.74 -6.21 22.72
CA PRO A 65 2.87 -6.12 24.18
C PRO A 65 3.44 -7.39 24.81
#